data_AF-A0A9R1UDB4-F1
#
_entry.id   AF-A0A9R1UDB4-F1
#
_cell.length_a   1.000
_cell.length_b   1.000
_cell.length_c   1.000
_cell.angle_alpha   90.00
_cell.angle_beta   90.00
_cell.angle_gamma   90.00
#
_symmetry.space_group_name_H-M   'P 1'
#
loop_
_entity.id
_entity.type
_entity.pdbx_description
1 polymer ?
#
loop_
_entity_poly.entity_id
_entity_poly.type
_entity_poly.pdbx_seq_one_letter_code
_entity_poly.pdbx_strand_id
1 'polypeptide(L)'
;MAPYAHLAVYKVCFGLDWPESDILTGLDAAVADGADVISISIGEENMPFFQDRIAIASFAAIQKGIFVSCATGNSGPFNGTATNIVAWVLTIGASTTDRKIKATKKLGNNMEFDGESLFQPKGSPSSTLLPLVNAVKFNEYSSVVVSAGYDRSLRAWDCRSHSTEPIRLMTVLIDSQIIDTFLDSVMSICLTKTEIIAGSVDGTVRIFDIRIDGTVSLYQMMFERSRKRGITVFSDYAWSSGDQVDVWVQDR
;
A
#
# COMPACT_ATOMS: atom_id res chain seq x y z
N MET A 1 26.83 12.82 -11.35
CA MET A 1 26.66 13.70 -10.16
C MET A 1 27.81 14.70 -10.14
N ALA A 2 27.55 15.96 -9.82
CA ALA A 2 28.55 17.04 -9.85
C ALA A 2 28.48 17.91 -8.57
N PRO A 3 29.21 17.56 -7.50
CA PRO A 3 29.10 18.23 -6.20
C PRO A 3 29.48 19.72 -6.18
N TYR A 4 30.24 20.19 -7.19
CA TYR A 4 30.70 21.58 -7.30
C TYR A 4 29.93 22.39 -8.35
N ALA A 5 28.85 21.83 -8.92
CA ALA A 5 28.02 22.55 -9.88
C ALA A 5 27.25 23.68 -9.19
N HIS A 6 27.03 24.78 -9.91
CA HIS A 6 26.11 25.82 -9.46
C HIS A 6 24.67 25.36 -9.70
N LEU A 7 23.78 25.65 -8.74
CA LEU A 7 22.38 25.24 -8.80
C LEU A 7 21.49 26.47 -8.98
N ALA A 8 20.71 26.47 -10.06
CA ALA A 8 19.57 27.36 -10.25
C ALA A 8 18.27 26.54 -10.13
N VAL A 9 17.27 27.10 -9.45
CA VAL A 9 16.01 26.41 -9.17
C VAL A 9 14.85 27.17 -9.78
N TYR A 10 14.13 26.52 -10.70
CA TYR A 10 12.94 27.04 -11.36
C TYR A 10 11.73 26.27 -10.84
N LYS A 11 10.97 26.89 -9.94
CA LYS A 11 9.79 26.25 -9.36
C LYS A 11 8.60 26.43 -10.30
N VAL A 12 8.19 25.32 -10.92
CA VAL A 12 7.07 25.29 -11.88
C VAL A 12 5.88 24.47 -11.37
N CYS A 13 6.06 23.67 -10.33
CA CYS A 13 4.98 22.87 -9.73
C CYS A 13 4.51 23.50 -8.41
N PHE A 14 3.21 23.83 -8.34
CA PHE A 14 2.56 24.40 -7.16
C PHE A 14 1.34 23.55 -6.78
N GLY A 15 1.35 22.92 -5.60
CA GLY A 15 0.20 22.13 -5.14
C GLY A 15 -0.04 20.87 -5.99
N LEU A 16 -1.31 20.50 -6.18
CA LEU A 16 -1.72 19.33 -6.98
C LEU A 16 -1.91 19.67 -8.46
N ASP A 17 -2.15 20.94 -8.79
CA ASP A 17 -2.40 21.42 -10.14
C ASP A 17 -1.26 22.34 -10.57
N TRP A 18 -0.47 21.92 -11.56
CA TRP A 18 0.58 22.75 -12.15
C TRP A 18 0.28 22.99 -13.63
N PRO A 19 -0.02 24.25 -14.01
CA PRO A 19 -0.23 24.59 -15.41
C PRO A 19 1.00 24.31 -16.27
N GLU A 20 0.79 23.75 -17.45
CA GLU A 20 1.88 23.51 -18.43
C GLU A 20 2.61 24.82 -18.81
N SER A 21 1.91 25.96 -18.70
CA SER A 21 2.50 27.29 -18.93
C SER A 21 3.62 27.63 -17.95
N ASP A 22 3.56 27.12 -16.71
CA ASP A 22 4.58 27.37 -15.70
C ASP A 22 5.85 26.58 -16.04
N ILE A 23 5.69 25.35 -16.55
CA ILE A 23 6.80 24.52 -17.04
C ILE A 23 7.51 25.24 -18.19
N LEU A 24 6.73 25.72 -19.17
CA LEU A 24 7.26 26.48 -20.31
C LEU A 24 8.03 27.72 -19.85
N THR A 25 7.44 28.49 -18.94
CA THR A 25 8.06 29.71 -18.40
C THR A 25 9.34 29.42 -17.63
N GLY A 26 9.38 28.34 -16.84
CA GLY A 26 10.58 27.92 -16.12
C GLY A 26 11.71 27.48 -17.03
N LEU A 27 11.38 26.79 -18.14
CA LEU A 27 12.37 26.39 -19.14
C LEU A 27 12.89 27.60 -19.91
N ASP A 28 12.03 28.52 -20.33
CA ASP A 28 12.44 29.76 -20.99
C ASP A 28 13.37 30.59 -20.10
N ALA A 29 13.07 30.69 -18.80
CA ALA A 29 13.93 31.37 -17.83
C ALA A 29 15.29 30.67 -17.69
N ALA A 30 15.32 29.34 -17.57
CA ALA A 30 16.57 28.58 -17.50
C ALA A 30 17.46 28.77 -18.74
N VAL A 31 16.83 28.84 -19.92
CA VAL A 31 17.51 29.10 -21.18
C VAL A 31 18.00 30.54 -21.27
N ALA A 32 17.24 31.51 -20.75
CA ALA A 32 17.63 32.92 -20.73
C ALA A 32 18.79 33.20 -19.76
N ASP A 33 18.80 32.53 -18.62
CA ASP A 33 19.85 32.63 -17.60
C ASP A 33 21.15 31.92 -18.02
N GLY A 34 21.13 31.15 -19.12
CA GLY A 34 22.30 30.48 -19.67
C GLY A 34 22.70 29.22 -18.92
N ALA A 35 21.73 28.43 -18.45
CA ALA A 35 22.02 27.12 -17.83
C ALA A 35 22.78 26.20 -18.79
N ASP A 36 23.79 25.48 -18.30
CA ASP A 36 24.52 24.48 -19.11
C ASP A 36 23.73 23.17 -19.26
N VAL A 37 22.99 22.79 -18.21
CA VAL A 37 22.23 21.55 -18.11
C VAL A 37 20.88 21.82 -17.45
N ILE A 38 19.80 21.30 -18.02
CA ILE A 38 18.45 21.32 -17.46
C ILE A 38 18.04 19.89 -17.10
N SER A 39 17.65 19.69 -15.83
CA SER A 39 17.15 18.40 -15.32
C SER A 39 15.67 18.51 -15.01
N ILE A 40 14.85 17.72 -15.70
CA ILE A 40 13.38 17.76 -15.61
C ILE A 40 12.88 16.40 -15.10
N SER A 41 12.28 16.38 -13.92
CA SER A 41 11.68 15.17 -13.32
C SER A 41 10.17 15.24 -13.29
N ILE A 42 9.61 15.76 -14.37
CA ILE A 42 8.17 15.85 -14.66
C ILE A 42 7.96 15.45 -16.12
N GLY A 43 6.75 15.02 -16.44
CA GLY A 43 6.38 14.61 -17.78
C GLY A 43 4.87 14.53 -17.89
N GLU A 44 4.38 14.76 -19.10
CA GLU A 44 2.96 14.73 -19.44
C GLU A 44 2.60 13.41 -20.12
N GLU A 45 1.31 13.19 -20.37
CA GLU A 45 0.87 12.09 -21.22
C GLU A 45 1.42 12.27 -22.64
N ASN A 46 1.54 11.15 -23.38
CA ASN A 46 2.03 11.20 -24.74
C ASN A 46 1.07 11.98 -25.64
N MET A 47 1.53 13.12 -26.13
CA MET A 47 0.83 13.94 -27.12
C MET A 47 1.75 14.25 -28.30
N PRO A 48 1.23 14.74 -29.44
CA PRO A 48 2.08 15.16 -30.55
C PRO A 48 3.10 16.21 -30.11
N PHE A 49 4.35 16.12 -30.58
CA PHE A 49 5.47 16.95 -30.11
C PHE A 49 5.27 18.47 -30.24
N PHE A 50 4.41 18.91 -31.15
CA PHE A 50 4.07 20.33 -31.33
C PHE A 50 3.02 20.84 -30.33
N GLN A 51 2.48 19.97 -29.49
CA GLN A 51 1.59 20.31 -28.37
C GLN A 51 2.28 20.13 -27.02
N ASP A 52 3.27 19.24 -26.94
CA ASP A 52 4.09 18.99 -25.76
C ASP A 52 4.99 20.19 -25.45
N ARG A 53 4.77 20.83 -24.29
CA ARG A 53 5.53 22.02 -23.86
C ARG A 53 6.97 21.69 -23.52
N ILE A 54 7.23 20.52 -22.95
CA ILE A 54 8.57 20.04 -22.65
C ILE A 54 9.32 19.78 -23.96
N ALA A 55 8.68 19.17 -24.96
CA ALA A 55 9.26 18.95 -26.28
C ALA A 55 9.66 20.27 -26.96
N ILE A 56 8.76 21.25 -27.00
CA ILE A 56 9.00 22.56 -27.63
C ILE A 56 10.14 23.31 -26.94
N ALA A 57 10.08 23.43 -25.61
CA ALA A 57 11.07 24.20 -24.86
C ALA A 57 12.44 23.52 -24.82
N SER A 58 12.49 22.18 -24.69
CA SER A 58 13.75 21.44 -24.75
C SER A 58 14.41 21.54 -26.12
N PHE A 59 13.63 21.63 -27.21
CA PHE A 59 14.18 21.88 -28.54
C PHE A 59 14.88 23.24 -28.60
N ALA A 60 14.23 24.29 -28.09
CA ALA A 60 14.82 25.64 -28.02
C ALA A 60 16.08 25.68 -27.13
N ALA A 61 16.10 24.94 -26.01
CA ALA A 61 17.26 24.82 -25.14
C ALA A 61 18.45 24.17 -25.87
N ILE A 62 18.21 23.04 -26.54
CA ILE A 62 19.23 22.31 -27.31
C ILE A 62 19.78 23.16 -28.46
N GLN A 63 18.95 23.97 -29.12
CA GLN A 63 19.41 24.91 -30.15
C GLN A 63 20.39 25.97 -29.60
N LYS A 64 20.33 26.27 -28.30
CA LYS A 64 21.31 27.15 -27.62
C LYS A 64 22.48 26.37 -27.00
N GLY A 65 22.60 25.08 -27.26
CA GLY A 65 23.68 24.23 -26.74
C GLY A 65 23.46 23.74 -25.31
N ILE A 66 22.24 23.87 -24.77
CA ILE A 66 21.90 23.48 -23.39
C ILE A 66 21.45 22.02 -23.39
N PHE A 67 22.09 21.18 -22.58
CA PHE A 67 21.74 19.76 -22.48
C PHE A 67 20.49 19.57 -21.61
N VAL A 68 19.55 18.72 -22.05
CA VAL A 68 18.29 18.47 -21.33
C VAL A 68 18.14 16.98 -21.03
N SER A 69 17.87 16.65 -19.76
CA SER A 69 17.52 15.29 -19.32
C SER A 69 16.12 15.25 -18.70
N CYS A 70 15.33 14.26 -19.09
CA CYS A 70 13.96 14.05 -18.60
C CYS A 70 13.71 12.63 -18.07
N ALA A 71 12.83 12.48 -17.08
CA ALA A 71 12.36 11.17 -16.63
C ALA A 71 11.34 10.56 -17.61
N THR A 72 11.33 9.22 -17.76
CA THR A 72 10.42 8.51 -18.69
C THR A 72 8.99 8.28 -18.16
N GLY A 73 8.70 8.72 -16.93
CA GLY A 73 7.42 8.48 -16.25
C GLY A 73 7.39 7.17 -15.45
N ASN A 74 6.32 6.98 -14.67
CA ASN A 74 6.15 5.85 -13.73
C ASN A 74 4.95 4.94 -14.10
N SER A 75 4.40 5.07 -15.29
CA SER A 75 3.19 4.36 -15.74
C SER A 75 3.45 2.97 -16.32
N GLY A 76 4.68 2.44 -16.18
CA GLY A 76 5.04 1.09 -16.59
C GLY A 76 4.24 0.00 -15.86
N PRO A 77 4.40 -1.29 -16.21
CA PRO A 77 5.46 -1.86 -17.05
C PRO A 77 5.05 -2.14 -18.51
N PHE A 78 3.85 -1.74 -18.93
CA PHE A 78 3.33 -2.07 -20.26
C PHE A 78 4.01 -1.26 -21.38
N ASN A 79 4.04 -1.82 -22.59
CA ASN A 79 4.56 -1.13 -23.77
C ASN A 79 3.79 0.17 -24.04
N GLY A 80 4.49 1.21 -24.49
CA GLY A 80 3.88 2.50 -24.85
C GLY A 80 3.56 3.44 -23.68
N THR A 81 4.05 3.12 -22.48
CA THR A 81 3.83 3.93 -21.26
C THR A 81 4.91 4.99 -21.00
N ALA A 82 6.00 4.97 -21.77
CA ALA A 82 7.10 5.92 -21.66
C ALA A 82 6.69 7.31 -22.17
N THR A 83 7.09 8.35 -21.44
CA THR A 83 6.89 9.77 -21.78
C THR A 83 8.23 10.47 -22.02
N ASN A 84 8.20 11.74 -22.47
CA ASN A 84 9.40 12.52 -22.79
C ASN A 84 10.32 11.85 -23.84
N ILE A 85 9.73 11.20 -24.85
CA ILE A 85 10.43 10.35 -25.84
C ILE A 85 10.95 11.13 -27.08
N VAL A 86 11.22 12.43 -26.94
CA VAL A 86 11.73 13.26 -28.03
C VAL A 86 13.22 12.99 -28.29
N ALA A 87 13.62 13.04 -29.56
CA ALA A 87 14.97 12.62 -29.98
C ALA A 87 16.12 13.52 -29.48
N TRP A 88 15.82 14.75 -29.06
CA TRP A 88 16.80 15.74 -28.60
C TRP A 88 16.95 15.82 -27.07
N VAL A 89 16.22 14.99 -26.32
CA VAL A 89 16.31 14.91 -24.86
C VAL A 89 16.89 13.57 -24.44
N LEU A 90 17.70 13.56 -23.38
CA LEU A 90 18.07 12.32 -22.73
C LEU A 90 16.91 11.84 -21.83
N THR A 91 16.15 10.86 -22.31
CA THR A 91 15.09 10.20 -21.54
C THR A 91 15.66 9.11 -20.63
N ILE A 92 15.37 9.20 -19.33
CA ILE A 92 15.97 8.36 -18.29
C ILE A 92 14.89 7.47 -17.64
N GLY A 93 15.14 6.15 -17.66
CA GLY A 93 14.37 5.16 -16.91
C GLY A 93 14.95 4.90 -15.51
N ALA A 94 14.11 4.37 -14.62
CA ALA A 94 14.54 3.98 -13.27
C ALA A 94 15.05 2.52 -13.26
N SER A 95 16.08 2.27 -12.48
CA SER A 95 16.61 0.92 -12.21
C SER A 95 16.95 0.79 -10.73
N THR A 96 17.22 -0.44 -10.30
CA THR A 96 17.63 -0.74 -8.93
C THR A 96 19.14 -0.60 -8.77
N THR A 97 19.57 -0.38 -7.52
CA THR A 97 20.99 -0.45 -7.12
C THR A 97 21.22 -1.72 -6.30
N ASP A 98 22.47 -2.00 -5.94
CA ASP A 98 22.83 -3.10 -5.06
C ASP A 98 22.34 -2.91 -3.61
N ARG A 99 22.06 -1.66 -3.20
CA ARG A 99 21.53 -1.33 -1.88
C ARG A 99 20.09 -1.82 -1.71
N LYS A 100 19.87 -2.65 -0.69
CA LYS A 100 18.54 -3.08 -0.23
C LYS A 100 18.21 -2.53 1.14
N ILE A 101 16.97 -2.07 1.33
CA ILE A 101 16.47 -1.61 2.65
C ILE A 101 15.82 -2.80 3.36
N LYS A 102 16.69 -3.68 3.85
CA LYS A 102 16.31 -4.95 4.47
C LYS A 102 15.60 -4.74 5.82
N ALA A 103 14.46 -5.39 5.99
CA ALA A 103 13.69 -5.45 7.22
C ALA A 103 13.49 -6.93 7.62
N THR A 104 14.39 -7.43 8.47
CA THR A 104 14.32 -8.83 8.94
C THR A 104 13.32 -8.96 10.08
N LYS A 105 12.47 -9.99 10.01
CA LYS A 105 11.54 -10.35 11.09
C LYS A 105 11.71 -11.81 11.46
N LYS A 106 11.78 -12.06 12.76
CA LYS A 106 11.79 -13.39 13.35
C LYS A 106 10.39 -13.77 13.79
N LEU A 107 9.94 -14.93 13.34
CA LEU A 107 8.64 -15.48 13.70
C LEU A 107 8.71 -16.29 15.00
N GLY A 108 7.54 -16.57 15.58
CA GLY A 108 7.41 -17.37 16.81
C GLY A 108 8.03 -18.77 16.75
N ASN A 109 8.19 -19.34 15.55
CA ASN A 109 8.85 -20.64 15.31
C ASN A 109 10.37 -20.52 15.08
N ASN A 110 10.96 -19.38 15.40
CA ASN A 110 12.37 -19.04 15.22
C ASN A 110 12.87 -18.93 13.77
N MET A 111 11.99 -19.05 12.77
CA MET A 111 12.37 -18.75 11.39
C MET A 111 12.51 -17.24 11.19
N GLU A 112 13.48 -16.84 10.39
CA GLU A 112 13.75 -15.44 10.05
C GLU A 112 13.46 -15.20 8.57
N PHE A 113 12.78 -14.10 8.27
CA PHE A 113 12.41 -13.69 6.92
C PHE A 113 12.92 -12.29 6.66
N ASP A 114 13.54 -12.13 5.50
CA ASP A 114 14.01 -10.85 5.00
C ASP A 114 12.91 -10.20 4.16
N GLY A 115 12.32 -9.13 4.68
CA GLY A 115 11.45 -8.24 3.91
C GLY A 115 12.17 -6.94 3.52
N GLU A 116 11.42 -6.01 2.95
CA GLU A 116 11.89 -4.67 2.63
C GLU A 116 10.93 -3.64 3.24
N SER A 117 11.47 -2.68 4.00
CA SER A 117 10.68 -1.58 4.58
C SER A 117 11.56 -0.39 4.93
N LEU A 118 11.11 0.81 4.57
CA LEU A 118 11.70 2.08 4.99
C LEU A 118 11.45 2.38 6.49
N PHE A 119 10.44 1.75 7.08
CA PHE A 119 10.11 1.93 8.50
C PHE A 119 11.00 1.05 9.37
N GLN A 120 11.98 1.69 10.03
CA GLN A 120 12.92 1.04 10.94
C GLN A 120 12.81 1.65 12.35
N PRO A 121 11.81 1.25 13.15
CA PRO A 121 11.63 1.78 14.50
C PRO A 121 12.84 1.46 15.38
N LYS A 122 13.49 2.49 15.92
CA LYS A 122 14.59 2.34 16.86
C LYS A 122 14.06 1.66 18.14
N GLY A 123 14.69 0.57 18.54
CA GLY A 123 14.30 -0.15 19.76
C GLY A 123 13.16 -1.15 19.57
N SER A 124 12.74 -1.49 18.34
CA SER A 124 11.91 -2.68 18.17
C SER A 124 12.71 -3.88 18.65
N PRO A 125 12.27 -4.60 19.69
CA PRO A 125 13.07 -5.70 20.20
C PRO A 125 13.14 -6.73 19.07
N SER A 126 14.34 -7.02 18.58
CA SER A 126 14.60 -8.17 17.70
C SER A 126 14.13 -9.48 18.34
N SER A 127 13.83 -9.47 19.64
CA SER A 127 13.33 -10.57 20.45
C SER A 127 11.81 -10.62 20.60
N THR A 128 11.05 -9.59 20.21
CA THR A 128 9.58 -9.65 20.30
C THR A 128 9.05 -10.46 19.13
N LEU A 129 8.65 -11.69 19.43
CA LEU A 129 8.00 -12.57 18.48
C LEU A 129 6.62 -11.99 18.13
N LEU A 130 6.45 -11.56 16.88
CA LEU A 130 5.16 -11.11 16.38
C LEU A 130 4.36 -12.30 15.87
N PRO A 131 3.06 -12.38 16.18
CA PRO A 131 2.21 -13.43 15.64
C PRO A 131 2.08 -13.27 14.13
N LEU A 132 2.08 -14.40 13.42
CA LEU A 132 1.79 -14.43 11.99
C LEU A 132 0.33 -14.02 11.76
N VAL A 133 0.12 -13.16 10.77
CA VAL A 133 -1.21 -12.70 10.35
C VAL A 133 -1.57 -13.41 9.05
N ASN A 134 -2.72 -14.08 9.02
CA ASN A 134 -3.21 -14.82 7.85
C ASN A 134 -4.10 -13.95 6.96
N ALA A 135 -4.86 -13.02 7.54
CA ALA A 135 -5.75 -12.14 6.81
C ALA A 135 -5.83 -10.75 7.44
N VAL A 136 -5.95 -9.73 6.60
CA VAL A 136 -6.09 -8.32 6.98
C VAL A 136 -7.16 -7.68 6.10
N LYS A 137 -8.05 -6.89 6.71
CA LYS A 137 -9.11 -6.16 6.01
C LYS A 137 -9.36 -4.81 6.66
N PHE A 138 -9.49 -3.79 5.83
CA PHE A 138 -9.93 -2.47 6.26
C PHE A 138 -11.45 -2.41 6.28
N ASN A 139 -12.00 -1.57 7.15
CA ASN A 139 -13.39 -1.16 7.06
C ASN A 139 -13.62 -0.20 5.88
N GLU A 140 -14.89 0.06 5.54
CA GLU A 140 -15.30 0.91 4.40
C GLU A 140 -14.60 2.28 4.38
N TYR A 141 -14.37 2.88 5.55
CA TYR A 141 -13.75 4.20 5.69
C TYR A 141 -12.23 4.17 5.91
N SER A 142 -11.59 3.00 5.85
CA SER A 142 -10.16 2.79 6.13
C SER A 142 -9.66 3.36 7.47
N SER A 143 -10.58 3.60 8.42
CA SER A 143 -10.27 4.14 9.75
C SER A 143 -9.89 3.03 10.74
N VAL A 144 -10.34 1.81 10.48
CA VAL A 144 -10.04 0.63 11.30
C VAL A 144 -9.56 -0.48 10.37
N VAL A 145 -8.50 -1.15 10.79
CA VAL A 145 -8.05 -2.39 10.17
C VAL A 145 -8.23 -3.54 11.14
N VAL A 146 -8.69 -4.68 10.64
CA VAL A 146 -8.80 -5.93 11.42
C VAL A 146 -7.82 -6.94 10.85
N SER A 147 -7.14 -7.66 11.75
CA SER A 147 -6.19 -8.72 11.42
C SER A 147 -6.60 -10.03 12.11
N ALA A 148 -6.53 -11.12 11.38
CA ALA A 148 -6.67 -12.49 11.88
C ALA A 148 -5.31 -13.20 11.91
N GLY A 149 -4.99 -13.84 13.03
CA GLY A 149 -3.69 -14.42 13.30
C GLY A 149 -3.67 -15.94 13.39
N TYR A 150 -2.48 -16.49 13.19
CA TYR A 150 -2.14 -17.90 13.47
C TYR A 150 -2.18 -18.20 14.97
N ASP A 151 -2.01 -17.18 15.80
CA ASP A 151 -2.12 -17.24 17.25
C ASP A 151 -3.56 -17.32 17.76
N ARG A 152 -4.50 -17.73 16.90
CA ARG A 152 -5.93 -17.93 17.21
C ARG A 152 -6.66 -16.63 17.59
N SER A 153 -6.13 -15.50 17.15
CA SER A 153 -6.64 -14.18 17.56
C SER A 153 -7.21 -13.38 16.40
N LEU A 154 -8.14 -12.50 16.76
CA LEU A 154 -8.65 -11.43 15.91
C LEU A 154 -8.38 -10.10 16.63
N ARG A 155 -7.76 -9.15 15.92
CA ARG A 155 -7.37 -7.84 16.47
C ARG A 155 -7.84 -6.72 15.57
N ALA A 156 -8.40 -5.66 16.15
CA ALA A 156 -8.74 -4.43 15.46
C ALA A 156 -7.72 -3.34 15.80
N TRP A 157 -7.43 -2.45 14.86
CA TRP A 157 -6.42 -1.39 15.00
C TRP A 157 -6.98 -0.07 14.50
N ASP A 158 -6.79 1.00 15.26
CA ASP A 158 -7.23 2.35 14.88
C ASP A 158 -6.15 3.00 14.02
N CYS A 159 -6.44 3.13 12.73
CA CYS A 159 -5.52 3.72 11.75
C CYS A 159 -5.30 5.23 11.99
N ARG A 160 -6.17 5.89 12.76
CA ARG A 160 -6.02 7.31 13.13
C ARG A 160 -5.18 7.48 14.38
N SER A 161 -5.06 6.43 15.19
CA SER A 161 -4.18 6.43 16.35
C SER A 161 -2.76 6.08 15.91
N HIS A 162 -1.75 6.73 16.50
CA HIS A 162 -0.37 6.28 16.41
C HIS A 162 -0.07 5.13 17.41
N SER A 163 -1.10 4.44 17.90
CA SER A 163 -0.97 3.35 18.86
C SER A 163 -0.50 2.08 18.15
N THR A 164 0.48 1.41 18.73
CA THR A 164 0.89 0.05 18.32
C THR A 164 0.07 -1.03 19.03
N GLU A 165 -0.88 -0.64 19.87
CA GLU A 165 -1.77 -1.55 20.57
C GLU A 165 -3.12 -1.65 19.84
N PRO A 166 -3.69 -2.86 19.71
CA PRO A 166 -4.98 -3.03 19.08
C PRO A 166 -6.08 -2.34 19.90
N ILE A 167 -7.09 -1.81 19.21
CA ILE A 167 -8.34 -1.39 19.83
C ILE A 167 -8.95 -2.65 20.45
N ARG A 168 -8.83 -2.78 21.78
CA ARG A 168 -9.48 -3.76 22.65
C ARG A 168 -9.58 -5.18 22.05
N LEU A 169 -8.68 -6.07 22.48
CA LEU A 169 -8.72 -7.51 22.20
C LEU A 169 -10.17 -8.04 22.06
N MET A 170 -10.52 -8.52 20.86
CA MET A 170 -11.81 -9.19 20.60
C MET A 170 -11.83 -10.62 21.19
N THR A 171 -10.94 -10.89 22.14
CA THR A 171 -10.98 -12.02 23.06
C THR A 171 -11.87 -11.61 24.22
N VAL A 172 -13.16 -11.83 24.06
CA VAL A 172 -14.11 -11.51 25.13
C VAL A 172 -13.96 -12.50 26.28
N LEU A 173 -13.59 -11.95 27.44
CA LEU A 173 -14.00 -12.46 28.75
C LEU A 173 -15.51 -12.20 28.89
N ILE A 174 -16.32 -13.25 28.90
CA ILE A 174 -17.64 -13.23 29.56
C ILE A 174 -17.49 -14.12 30.78
N ASP A 175 -17.74 -13.54 31.96
CA ASP A 175 -18.02 -14.19 33.23
C ASP A 175 -17.27 -15.50 33.52
N SER A 176 -16.12 -15.37 34.19
CA SER A 176 -15.49 -16.44 34.99
C SER A 176 -15.08 -17.74 34.29
N GLN A 177 -15.10 -17.84 32.97
CA GLN A 177 -14.47 -18.94 32.23
C GLN A 177 -13.64 -18.40 31.06
N ILE A 178 -12.34 -18.71 31.08
CA ILE A 178 -11.41 -18.44 29.98
C ILE A 178 -11.88 -19.26 28.77
N ILE A 179 -12.44 -18.62 27.74
CA ILE A 179 -12.73 -19.29 26.47
C ILE A 179 -11.84 -18.66 25.40
N ASP A 180 -10.79 -19.41 25.04
CA ASP A 180 -10.01 -19.21 23.81
C ASP A 180 -10.98 -19.08 22.63
N THR A 181 -11.14 -17.87 22.08
CA THR A 181 -12.21 -17.52 21.13
C THR A 181 -12.06 -18.21 19.78
N PHE A 182 -10.93 -18.80 19.47
CA PHE A 182 -10.79 -19.76 18.38
C PHE A 182 -9.92 -20.91 18.88
N LEU A 183 -10.28 -22.15 18.53
CA LEU A 183 -9.52 -23.32 18.96
C LEU A 183 -8.31 -23.58 18.07
N ASP A 184 -8.28 -22.95 16.89
CA ASP A 184 -7.21 -23.03 15.92
C ASP A 184 -7.06 -21.68 15.18
N SER A 185 -6.13 -21.62 14.25
CA SER A 185 -5.72 -20.43 13.50
C SER A 185 -6.89 -19.83 12.72
N VAL A 186 -7.03 -18.51 12.78
CA VAL A 186 -8.04 -17.78 12.00
C VAL A 186 -7.46 -17.51 10.62
N MET A 187 -8.11 -18.02 9.57
CA MET A 187 -7.60 -18.03 8.18
C MET A 187 -8.13 -16.88 7.34
N SER A 188 -9.34 -16.43 7.62
CA SER A 188 -10.03 -15.47 6.78
C SER A 188 -10.90 -14.53 7.61
N ILE A 189 -11.05 -13.31 7.11
CA ILE A 189 -11.91 -12.29 7.72
C ILE A 189 -12.68 -11.54 6.62
N CYS A 190 -13.89 -11.16 6.97
CA CYS A 190 -14.76 -10.31 6.19
C CYS A 190 -15.33 -9.24 7.12
N LEU A 191 -15.39 -8.00 6.65
CA LEU A 191 -16.05 -6.91 7.36
C LEU A 191 -17.27 -6.45 6.60
N THR A 192 -18.36 -6.27 7.33
CA THR A 192 -19.53 -5.51 6.90
C THR A 192 -19.54 -4.16 7.62
N LYS A 193 -20.60 -3.36 7.43
CA LYS A 193 -20.78 -2.08 8.14
C LYS A 193 -20.96 -2.23 9.65
N THR A 194 -21.34 -3.43 10.10
CA THR A 194 -21.72 -3.70 11.50
C THR A 194 -21.00 -4.88 12.10
N GLU A 195 -20.47 -5.78 11.28
CA GLU A 195 -20.00 -7.07 11.78
C GLU A 195 -18.61 -7.39 11.24
N ILE A 196 -17.87 -8.14 12.06
CA ILE A 196 -16.66 -8.83 11.66
C ILE A 196 -17.00 -10.32 11.63
N ILE A 197 -16.74 -10.96 10.49
CA ILE A 197 -16.96 -12.38 10.29
C ILE A 197 -15.60 -13.03 10.09
N ALA A 198 -15.30 -14.09 10.83
CA ALA A 198 -14.00 -14.74 10.83
C ALA A 198 -14.12 -16.26 10.75
N GLY A 199 -13.35 -16.86 9.84
CA GLY A 199 -13.29 -18.31 9.61
C GLY A 199 -12.01 -18.91 10.18
N SER A 200 -12.13 -20.02 10.91
CA SER A 200 -11.03 -20.71 11.59
C SER A 200 -10.83 -22.15 11.07
N VAL A 201 -9.61 -22.67 11.24
CA VAL A 201 -9.26 -24.06 10.96
C VAL A 201 -9.98 -25.05 11.89
N ASP A 202 -10.50 -24.56 13.03
CA ASP A 202 -11.29 -25.37 13.96
C ASP A 202 -12.66 -25.81 13.40
N GLY A 203 -13.01 -25.38 12.18
CA GLY A 203 -14.28 -25.70 11.53
C GLY A 203 -15.42 -24.75 11.91
N THR A 204 -15.11 -23.61 12.52
CA THR A 204 -16.10 -22.60 12.92
C THR A 204 -15.97 -21.31 12.10
N VAL A 205 -17.14 -20.72 11.83
CA VAL A 205 -17.26 -19.29 11.49
C VAL A 205 -17.89 -18.57 12.67
N ARG A 206 -17.32 -17.43 13.02
CA ARG A 206 -17.78 -16.59 14.13
C ARG A 206 -18.04 -15.17 13.63
N ILE A 207 -19.14 -14.59 14.09
CA ILE A 207 -19.59 -13.24 13.76
C ILE A 207 -19.50 -12.40 15.03
N PHE A 208 -19.03 -11.16 14.90
CA PHE A 208 -18.87 -10.22 16.00
C PHE A 208 -19.42 -8.84 15.60
N ASP A 209 -20.14 -8.17 16.50
CA ASP A 209 -20.64 -6.81 16.25
C ASP A 209 -19.56 -5.74 16.51
N ILE A 210 -19.50 -4.72 15.65
CA ILE A 210 -18.60 -3.56 15.70
C ILE A 210 -19.25 -2.42 16.50
N ARG A 211 -20.58 -2.38 16.62
CA ARG A 211 -21.33 -1.31 17.26
C ARG A 211 -21.57 -1.65 18.74
N ILE A 212 -20.85 -0.93 19.60
CA ILE A 212 -21.24 -0.55 20.99
C ILE A 212 -20.91 -1.58 22.11
N ASP A 213 -20.08 -1.12 23.05
CA ASP A 213 -19.88 -1.60 24.43
C ASP A 213 -19.47 -3.04 24.72
N GLY A 214 -18.85 -3.74 23.76
CA GLY A 214 -18.06 -4.94 24.06
C GLY A 214 -18.88 -6.16 24.44
N THR A 215 -20.17 -6.19 24.10
CA THR A 215 -20.99 -7.41 24.17
C THR A 215 -20.90 -8.11 22.81
N VAL A 216 -20.15 -9.21 22.75
CA VAL A 216 -20.04 -10.04 21.54
C VAL A 216 -21.19 -11.04 21.54
N SER A 217 -22.14 -10.88 20.61
CA SER A 217 -23.09 -11.94 20.27
C SER A 217 -22.40 -12.96 19.38
N LEU A 218 -22.04 -14.11 19.97
CA LEU A 218 -21.38 -15.20 19.24
C LEU A 218 -22.42 -16.02 18.48
N TYR A 219 -22.42 -15.90 17.16
CA TYR A 219 -23.09 -16.88 16.29
C TYR A 219 -22.03 -17.85 15.77
N GLN A 220 -22.12 -19.12 16.19
CA GLN A 220 -21.23 -20.19 15.74
C GLN A 220 -21.96 -21.06 14.72
N MET A 221 -21.50 -21.02 13.48
CA MET A 221 -21.86 -22.03 12.48
C MET A 221 -20.79 -23.13 12.51
N MET A 222 -21.22 -24.36 12.83
CA MET A 222 -20.38 -25.55 12.81
C MET A 222 -20.56 -26.28 11.48
N PHE A 223 -19.46 -26.52 10.77
CA PHE A 223 -19.46 -27.39 9.60
C PHE A 223 -18.89 -28.76 9.97
N GLU A 224 -19.54 -29.83 9.51
CA GLU A 224 -19.16 -31.19 9.85
C GLU A 224 -17.79 -31.57 9.23
N ARG A 225 -16.92 -32.19 10.04
CA ARG A 225 -15.52 -32.48 9.71
C ARG A 225 -15.40 -33.48 8.54
N SER A 226 -15.32 -32.99 7.29
CA SER A 226 -14.57 -33.69 6.26
C SER A 226 -13.08 -33.47 6.53
N ARG A 227 -12.26 -34.52 6.41
CA ARG A 227 -10.89 -34.57 6.95
C ARG A 227 -9.86 -33.59 6.35
N LYS A 228 -10.26 -32.56 5.60
CA LYS A 228 -9.33 -31.57 5.03
C LYS A 228 -9.98 -30.17 4.89
N ARG A 229 -9.29 -29.18 5.49
CA ARG A 229 -9.10 -27.75 5.12
C ARG A 229 -10.05 -26.67 5.67
N GLY A 230 -9.45 -25.50 5.92
CA GLY A 230 -10.00 -24.37 6.68
C GLY A 230 -11.03 -23.53 5.91
N ILE A 231 -11.79 -22.74 6.65
CA ILE A 231 -12.93 -21.98 6.13
C ILE A 231 -12.46 -20.63 5.57
N THR A 232 -12.89 -20.29 4.35
CA THR A 232 -12.60 -19.01 3.71
C THR A 232 -13.88 -18.19 3.55
N VAL A 233 -13.91 -16.99 4.12
CA VAL A 233 -15.03 -16.05 4.01
C VAL A 233 -14.72 -15.00 2.96
N PHE A 234 -15.67 -14.73 2.04
CA PHE A 234 -15.54 -13.72 1.01
C PHE A 234 -16.69 -12.69 1.09
N SER A 235 -16.40 -11.44 0.72
CA SER A 235 -17.40 -10.40 0.46
C SER A 235 -17.38 -10.07 -1.02
N ASP A 236 -18.50 -10.25 -1.72
CA ASP A 236 -18.64 -9.81 -3.11
C ASP A 236 -19.13 -8.35 -3.16
N TYR A 237 -18.41 -7.49 -3.88
CA TYR A 237 -18.91 -6.19 -4.31
C TYR A 237 -19.80 -6.39 -5.55
N ALA A 238 -20.89 -7.15 -5.41
CA ALA A 238 -21.88 -7.26 -6.48
C ALA A 238 -22.70 -5.96 -6.52
N TRP A 239 -22.69 -5.27 -7.66
CA TRP A 239 -23.48 -4.06 -7.93
C TRP A 239 -24.99 -4.34 -7.91
N SER A 240 -25.57 -4.56 -6.73
CA SER A 240 -27.01 -4.42 -6.46
C SER A 240 -27.32 -4.63 -4.98
N SER A 241 -27.47 -3.52 -4.25
CA SER A 241 -28.38 -3.36 -3.11
C SER A 241 -28.45 -4.46 -2.04
N GLY A 242 -27.31 -4.98 -1.58
CA GLY A 242 -27.21 -5.75 -0.33
C GLY A 242 -25.80 -6.28 -0.12
N ASP A 243 -25.18 -5.96 1.02
CA ASP A 243 -23.90 -6.56 1.43
C ASP A 243 -24.16 -8.05 1.74
N GLN A 244 -24.12 -8.92 0.73
CA GLN A 244 -24.15 -10.36 0.93
C GLN A 244 -22.73 -10.87 1.19
N VAL A 245 -22.56 -11.60 2.29
CA VAL A 245 -21.33 -12.30 2.63
C VAL A 245 -21.56 -13.77 2.37
N ASP A 246 -20.82 -14.30 1.39
CA ASP A 246 -20.86 -15.72 1.07
C ASP A 246 -19.72 -16.46 1.78
N VAL A 247 -20.08 -17.51 2.51
CA VAL A 247 -19.13 -18.39 3.20
C VAL A 247 -18.94 -19.65 2.37
N TRP A 248 -17.73 -19.87 1.87
CA TRP A 248 -17.38 -21.07 1.11
C TRP A 248 -16.35 -21.92 1.87
N VAL A 249 -16.60 -23.23 1.96
CA VAL A 249 -15.61 -24.18 2.48
C VAL A 249 -14.78 -24.68 1.30
N GLN A 250 -13.51 -24.27 1.22
CA GLN A 250 -12.63 -24.67 0.12
C GLN A 250 -11.76 -25.86 0.52
N ASP A 251 -12.02 -27.03 -0.09
CA ASP A 251 -11.10 -28.15 -0.10
C ASP A 251 -10.09 -27.91 -1.26
N ARG A 252 -8.78 -27.98 -0.98
CA ARG A 252 -7.71 -27.94 -1.98
C ARG A 252 -7.15 -29.35 -2.16
#